data_AF-F9YQD6-F1
#
_entry.id   AF-F9YQD6-F1
#
_cell.length_a   1.000
_cell.length_b   1.000
_cell.length_c   1.000
_cell.angle_alpha   90.00
_cell.angle_beta   90.00
_cell.angle_gamma   90.00
#
_symmetry.space_group_name_H-M   'P 1'
#
loop_
_entity.id
_entity.type
_entity.pdbx_description
1 polymer ?
#
loop_
_entity_poly.entity_id
_entity_poly.type
_entity_poly.pdbx_seq_one_letter_code
_entity_poly.pdbx_strand_id
1 'polypeptide(L)'
;MNVLFLRFSVYVVLLSALVFFAERFLVEYYNLNLHVTPEKVALFHLGLSLGVMFPIYLTNLISAKYTAFAFLATSLIRMFAVIAFVIPLSRVAEKTPIVEVLFLLIPYTVYMIIEAVFTIKLMRLSHKS
;
A
#
# COMPACT_ATOMS: atom_id res chain seq x y z
N MET A 1 19.24 -5.75 10.35
CA MET A 1 17.93 -5.60 9.67
C MET A 1 17.73 -6.81 8.76
N ASN A 2 16.59 -7.49 8.83
CA ASN A 2 16.36 -8.74 8.11
C ASN A 2 16.38 -8.52 6.58
N VAL A 3 17.11 -9.36 5.83
CA VAL A 3 17.20 -9.32 4.36
C VAL A 3 15.82 -9.41 3.71
N LEU A 4 14.89 -10.15 4.32
CA LEU A 4 13.51 -10.25 3.85
C LEU A 4 12.79 -8.91 3.91
N PHE A 5 12.93 -8.17 5.02
CA PHE A 5 12.31 -6.85 5.19
C PHE A 5 12.80 -5.88 4.11
N LEU A 6 14.13 -5.78 3.94
CA LEU A 6 14.73 -4.95 2.90
C LEU A 6 14.24 -5.31 1.49
N ARG A 7 14.20 -6.60 1.17
CA ARG A 7 13.73 -7.07 -0.14
C ARG A 7 12.28 -6.65 -0.41
N PHE A 8 11.40 -6.81 0.57
CA PHE A 8 10.00 -6.40 0.40
C PHE A 8 9.84 -4.88 0.38
N SER A 9 10.66 -4.12 1.12
CA SER A 9 10.67 -2.65 1.02
C SER A 9 11.07 -2.19 -0.39
N VAL A 10 12.05 -2.86 -1.02
CA VAL A 10 12.40 -2.60 -2.42
C VAL A 10 11.25 -2.96 -3.36
N TYR A 11 10.54 -4.07 -3.14
CA TYR A 11 9.36 -4.41 -3.94
C TYR A 11 8.25 -3.36 -3.84
N VAL A 12 8.01 -2.83 -2.64
CA VAL A 12 7.06 -1.72 -2.43
C VAL A 12 7.50 -0.48 -3.20
N VAL A 13 8.78 -0.09 -3.12
CA VAL A 13 9.32 1.07 -3.86
C VAL A 13 9.17 0.88 -5.37
N LEU A 14 9.51 -0.29 -5.90
CA LEU A 14 9.37 -0.60 -7.33
C LEU A 14 7.91 -0.61 -7.77
N LEU A 15 7.00 -1.14 -6.93
CA LEU A 15 5.57 -1.09 -7.20
C LEU A 15 5.05 0.35 -7.18
N SER A 16 5.54 1.21 -6.29
CA SER A 16 5.16 2.62 -6.25
C SER A 16 5.63 3.38 -7.49
N ALA A 17 6.85 3.10 -7.96
CA ALA A 17 7.32 3.63 -9.24
C ALA A 17 6.43 3.14 -10.40
N LEU A 18 6.09 1.84 -10.44
CA LEU A 18 5.23 1.27 -11.46
C LEU A 18 3.83 1.92 -11.46
N VAL A 19 3.21 2.07 -10.29
CA VAL A 19 1.90 2.74 -10.12
C VAL A 19 1.98 4.18 -10.62
N PHE A 20 3.00 4.93 -10.20
CA PHE A 20 3.21 6.31 -10.64
C PHE A 20 3.30 6.41 -12.18
N PHE A 21 4.16 5.62 -12.81
CA PHE A 21 4.34 5.67 -14.27
C PHE A 21 3.08 5.19 -15.01
N ALA A 22 2.42 4.14 -14.53
CA ALA A 22 1.21 3.62 -15.15
C ALA A 22 0.06 4.63 -15.09
N GLU A 23 -0.21 5.21 -13.92
CA GLU A 23 -1.25 6.22 -13.77
C GLU A 23 -0.93 7.49 -14.55
N ARG A 24 0.33 7.96 -14.51
CA ARG A 24 0.74 9.13 -15.28
C ARG A 24 0.55 8.92 -16.79
N PHE A 25 0.94 7.76 -17.30
CA PHE A 25 0.68 7.40 -18.70
C PHE A 25 -0.82 7.43 -19.03
N LEU A 26 -1.67 6.87 -18.16
CA LEU A 26 -3.12 6.88 -18.37
C LEU A 26 -3.71 8.30 -18.33
N VAL A 27 -3.25 9.14 -17.40
CA VAL A 27 -3.67 10.54 -17.29
C VAL A 27 -3.34 11.31 -18.56
N GLU A 28 -2.09 11.19 -19.05
CA GLU A 28 -1.63 11.88 -20.26
C GLU A 28 -2.33 11.34 -21.52
N TYR A 29 -2.50 10.01 -21.63
CA TYR A 29 -3.13 9.37 -22.80
C TYR A 29 -4.62 9.69 -22.93
N TYR A 30 -5.36 9.68 -21.81
CA TYR A 30 -6.80 9.96 -21.80
C TYR A 30 -7.13 11.43 -21.51
N ASN A 31 -6.12 12.29 -21.37
CA ASN A 31 -6.25 13.71 -21.02
C ASN A 31 -7.17 13.95 -19.80
N LEU A 32 -6.93 13.16 -18.74
CA LEU A 32 -7.75 13.20 -17.52
C LEU A 32 -7.39 14.41 -16.67
N ASN A 33 -8.40 15.12 -16.19
CA ASN A 33 -8.22 16.11 -15.12
C ASN A 33 -8.52 15.42 -13.79
N LEU A 34 -7.50 15.21 -12.97
CA LEU A 34 -7.62 14.52 -11.68
C LEU A 34 -7.42 15.50 -10.53
N HIS A 35 -8.26 15.39 -9.50
CA HIS A 35 -8.08 16.10 -8.24
C HIS A 35 -6.90 15.54 -7.43
N VAL A 36 -6.77 14.21 -7.41
CA VAL A 36 -5.64 13.48 -6.83
C VAL A 36 -4.66 13.12 -7.95
N THR A 37 -3.45 13.68 -7.88
CA THR A 37 -2.41 13.41 -8.87
C THR A 37 -1.78 12.01 -8.66
N PRO A 38 -1.22 11.38 -9.71
CA PRO A 38 -0.51 10.11 -9.61
C PRO A 38 0.60 10.09 -8.55
N GLU A 39 1.30 11.22 -8.34
CA GLU A 39 2.32 11.36 -7.30
C GLU A 39 1.73 11.16 -5.90
N LYS A 40 0.55 11.74 -5.63
CA LYS A 40 -0.13 11.61 -4.34
C LYS A 40 -0.56 10.17 -4.11
N VAL A 41 -1.10 9.49 -5.13
CA VAL A 41 -1.50 8.07 -5.03
C VAL A 41 -0.30 7.18 -4.75
N ALA A 42 0.77 7.33 -5.52
CA ALA A 42 1.98 6.53 -5.36
C ALA A 42 2.65 6.74 -4.01
N LEU A 43 2.81 7.99 -3.57
CA LEU A 43 3.40 8.32 -2.26
C LEU A 43 2.51 7.86 -1.10
N PHE A 44 1.20 7.97 -1.23
CA PHE A 44 0.25 7.48 -0.23
C PHE A 44 0.42 5.97 -0.02
N HIS A 45 0.40 5.18 -1.10
CA HIS A 45 0.57 3.73 -0.98
C HIS A 45 1.96 3.33 -0.51
N LEU A 46 3.02 4.00 -1.00
CA LEU A 46 4.39 3.78 -0.53
C LEU A 46 4.51 3.97 0.98
N GLY A 47 4.09 5.13 1.47
CA GLY A 47 4.16 5.47 2.90
C GLY A 47 3.32 4.52 3.74
N LEU A 48 2.10 4.21 3.28
CA LEU A 48 1.20 3.31 3.99
C LEU A 48 1.76 1.89 4.05
N SER A 49 2.33 1.37 2.95
CA SER A 49 2.95 0.04 2.93
C SER A 49 4.18 -0.07 3.80
N LEU A 50 5.07 0.92 3.79
CA LEU A 50 6.20 0.94 4.70
C LEU A 50 5.74 1.04 6.16
N GLY A 51 4.69 1.86 6.41
CA GLY A 51 4.05 2.00 7.71
C GLY A 51 3.29 0.75 8.19
N VAL A 52 2.84 -0.12 7.30
CA VAL A 52 2.24 -1.44 7.61
C VAL A 52 3.33 -2.49 7.87
N MET A 53 4.33 -2.55 7.00
CA MET A 53 5.40 -3.54 7.10
C MET A 53 6.25 -3.37 8.36
N PHE A 54 6.49 -2.12 8.78
CA PHE A 54 7.36 -1.84 9.93
C PHE A 54 6.82 -2.39 11.27
N PRO A 55 5.55 -2.13 11.67
CA PRO A 55 4.94 -2.75 12.84
C PRO A 55 4.91 -4.28 12.75
N ILE A 56 4.59 -4.86 11.59
CA ILE A 56 4.61 -6.32 11.39
C ILE A 56 6.01 -6.88 11.68
N TYR A 57 7.04 -6.24 11.13
CA TYR A 57 8.42 -6.63 11.35
C TYR A 57 8.82 -6.51 12.81
N LEU A 58 8.49 -5.39 13.46
CA LEU A 58 8.79 -5.14 14.87
C LEU A 58 8.08 -6.15 15.79
N THR A 59 6.80 -6.41 15.55
CA THR A 59 6.05 -7.43 16.30
C THR A 59 6.69 -8.79 16.14
N ASN A 60 7.14 -9.16 14.94
CA ASN A 60 7.79 -10.46 14.72
C ASN A 60 9.14 -10.58 15.45
N LEU A 61 9.90 -9.48 15.59
CA LEU A 61 11.13 -9.46 16.37
C LEU A 61 10.88 -9.65 17.87
N ILE A 62 9.79 -9.08 18.39
CA ILE A 62 9.42 -9.17 19.81
C ILE A 62 8.76 -10.53 20.11
N SER A 63 7.82 -10.95 19.27
CA SER A 63 7.07 -12.19 19.41
C SER A 63 6.44 -12.62 18.09
N ALA A 64 7.03 -13.63 17.46
CA ALA A 64 6.55 -14.21 16.20
C ALA A 64 5.10 -14.74 16.27
N LYS A 65 4.61 -15.06 17.47
CA LYS A 65 3.23 -15.50 17.71
C LYS A 65 2.19 -14.44 17.30
N TYR A 66 2.54 -13.15 17.40
CA TYR A 66 1.60 -12.06 17.15
C TYR A 66 1.74 -11.43 15.76
N THR A 67 2.63 -11.92 14.90
CA THR A 67 2.90 -11.33 13.57
C THR A 67 1.66 -11.30 12.67
N ALA A 68 0.84 -12.36 12.68
CA ALA A 68 -0.42 -12.38 11.93
C ALA A 68 -1.43 -11.35 12.47
N PHE A 69 -1.51 -11.18 13.79
CA PHE A 69 -2.38 -10.17 14.41
C PHE A 69 -1.91 -8.75 14.08
N ALA A 70 -0.60 -8.50 14.03
CA ALA A 70 -0.06 -7.23 13.58
C ALA A 70 -0.45 -6.92 12.12
N PHE A 71 -0.41 -7.91 11.23
CA PHE A 71 -0.87 -7.75 9.85
C PHE A 71 -2.37 -7.43 9.78
N LEU A 72 -3.21 -8.12 10.54
CA LEU A 72 -4.66 -7.84 10.59
C LEU A 72 -4.94 -6.42 11.12
N ALA A 73 -4.31 -6.02 12.23
CA ALA A 73 -4.49 -4.70 12.82
C ALA A 73 -4.05 -3.58 11.87
N THR A 74 -2.88 -3.74 11.25
CA THR A 74 -2.36 -2.75 10.28
C THR A 74 -3.16 -2.73 8.98
N SER A 75 -3.73 -3.85 8.54
CA SER A 75 -4.65 -3.90 7.39
C SER A 75 -5.94 -3.11 7.64
N LEU A 76 -6.49 -3.17 8.86
CA LEU A 76 -7.63 -2.35 9.25
C LEU A 76 -7.29 -0.86 9.25
N ILE A 77 -6.13 -0.49 9.81
CA ILE A 77 -5.65 0.91 9.79
C ILE A 77 -5.50 1.40 8.35
N ARG A 78 -4.91 0.60 7.46
CA ARG A 78 -4.79 0.93 6.04
C ARG A 78 -6.15 1.10 5.36
N MET A 79 -7.13 0.24 5.67
CA MET A 79 -8.50 0.40 5.13
C MET A 79 -9.09 1.76 5.53
N PHE A 80 -8.96 2.16 6.80
CA PHE A 80 -9.41 3.48 7.24
C PHE A 80 -8.64 4.63 6.60
N ALA A 81 -7.33 4.48 6.40
CA ALA A 81 -6.52 5.47 5.70
C ALA A 81 -6.99 5.67 4.25
N VAL A 82 -7.29 4.58 3.54
CA VAL A 82 -7.83 4.62 2.16
C VAL A 82 -9.20 5.30 2.16
N ILE A 83 -10.10 4.95 3.07
CA ILE A 83 -11.40 5.59 3.19
C ILE A 83 -11.23 7.10 3.44
N ALA A 84 -10.39 7.48 4.39
CA ALA A 84 -10.09 8.89 4.69
C ALA A 84 -9.53 9.63 3.48
N PHE A 85 -8.71 8.97 2.67
CA PHE A 85 -8.15 9.53 1.44
C PHE A 85 -9.21 9.73 0.34
N VAL A 86 -10.23 8.87 0.29
CA VAL A 86 -11.35 8.98 -0.67
C VAL A 86 -12.38 10.04 -0.26
N ILE A 87 -12.59 10.28 1.04
CA ILE A 87 -13.64 11.23 1.52
C ILE A 87 -13.61 12.59 0.80
N PRO A 88 -12.45 13.27 0.61
CA PRO A 88 -12.40 14.53 -0.12
C PRO A 88 -12.97 14.45 -1.55
N LEU A 89 -12.80 13.33 -2.24
CA LEU A 89 -13.30 13.11 -3.61
C LEU A 89 -14.83 13.20 -3.71
N SER A 90 -15.54 12.84 -2.63
CA SER A 90 -17.02 12.94 -2.60
C SER A 90 -17.54 14.38 -2.66
N ARG A 91 -16.67 15.37 -2.43
CA ARG A 91 -17.01 16.79 -2.38
C ARG A 91 -16.52 17.58 -3.61
N VAL A 92 -15.81 16.92 -4.51
CA VAL A 92 -15.27 17.55 -5.72
C VAL A 92 -16.36 17.53 -6.81
N ALA A 93 -16.64 18.68 -7.41
CA ALA A 93 -17.62 18.83 -8.49
C ALA A 93 -17.11 18.31 -9.86
N GLU A 94 -15.96 17.64 -9.88
CA GLU A 94 -15.31 17.17 -11.10
C GLU A 94 -15.96 15.90 -11.67
N LYS A 95 -15.75 15.66 -12.96
CA LYS A 95 -16.49 14.65 -13.76
C LYS A 95 -15.95 13.22 -13.64
N THR A 96 -14.81 13.00 -12.96
CA THR A 96 -14.09 11.72 -12.97
C THR A 96 -13.89 11.04 -11.58
N PRO A 97 -14.81 11.16 -10.60
CA PRO A 97 -14.59 10.64 -9.25
C PRO A 97 -14.40 9.12 -9.22
N ILE A 98 -15.03 8.37 -10.13
CA ILE A 98 -14.88 6.92 -10.20
C ILE A 98 -13.50 6.48 -10.69
N VAL A 99 -12.90 7.24 -11.62
CA VAL A 99 -11.57 6.94 -12.15
C VAL A 99 -10.52 7.15 -11.07
N GLU A 100 -10.64 8.24 -10.30
CA GLU A 100 -9.75 8.52 -9.16
C GLU A 100 -9.86 7.46 -8.06
N VAL A 101 -11.07 6.97 -7.78
CA VAL A 101 -11.27 5.85 -6.84
C VAL A 101 -10.61 4.58 -7.36
N LEU A 102 -10.70 4.28 -8.66
CA LEU A 102 -10.03 3.11 -9.25
C LEU A 102 -8.51 3.21 -9.22
N PHE A 103 -7.96 4.41 -9.48
CA PHE A 103 -6.52 4.67 -9.38
C PHE A 103 -6.04 4.48 -7.94
N LEU A 104 -6.88 4.76 -6.93
CA LEU A 104 -6.53 4.44 -5.55
C LEU A 104 -6.70 2.94 -5.21
N LEU A 105 -7.81 2.32 -5.63
CA LEU A 105 -8.25 1.00 -5.16
C LEU A 105 -7.51 -0.17 -5.84
N ILE A 106 -7.17 -0.04 -7.13
CA ILE A 106 -6.47 -1.12 -7.84
C ILE A 106 -5.06 -1.33 -7.25
N PRO A 107 -4.22 -0.30 -7.05
CA PRO A 107 -2.94 -0.45 -6.39
C PRO A 107 -3.09 -0.97 -4.96
N TYR A 108 -4.08 -0.49 -4.20
CA TYR A 108 -4.35 -0.92 -2.83
C TYR A 108 -4.36 -2.46 -2.69
N THR A 109 -5.07 -3.14 -3.59
CA THR A 109 -5.17 -4.61 -3.56
C THR A 109 -3.81 -5.26 -3.79
N VAL A 110 -3.01 -4.74 -4.72
CA VAL A 110 -1.68 -5.27 -5.03
C VAL A 110 -0.72 -5.10 -3.84
N TYR A 111 -0.71 -3.92 -3.20
CA TYR A 111 0.11 -3.69 -1.99
C TYR A 111 -0.28 -4.64 -0.86
N MET A 112 -1.59 -4.82 -0.61
CA MET A 112 -2.09 -5.76 0.40
C MET A 112 -1.60 -7.19 0.15
N ILE A 113 -1.59 -7.64 -1.11
CA ILE A 113 -1.07 -8.98 -1.46
C ILE A 113 0.43 -9.07 -1.14
N ILE A 114 1.22 -8.06 -1.49
CA ILE A 114 2.67 -8.04 -1.18
C ILE A 114 2.88 -8.10 0.34
N GLU A 115 2.12 -7.34 1.12
CA GLU A 115 2.19 -7.31 2.59
C GLU A 115 1.77 -8.62 3.23
N ALA A 116 0.73 -9.28 2.70
CA ALA A 116 0.31 -10.60 3.15
C ALA A 116 1.42 -11.64 2.89
N VAL A 117 2.00 -11.63 1.69
CA VAL A 117 3.12 -12.54 1.33
C VAL A 117 4.35 -12.26 2.19
N PHE A 118 4.67 -10.98 2.46
CA PHE A 118 5.72 -10.59 3.39
C PHE A 118 5.50 -11.21 4.77
N THR A 119 4.31 -11.01 5.34
CA THR A 119 3.91 -11.52 6.66
C THR A 119 4.06 -13.04 6.74
N ILE A 120 3.53 -13.77 5.75
CA ILE A 120 3.60 -15.24 5.70
C ILE A 120 5.05 -15.72 5.65
N LYS A 121 5.89 -15.09 4.81
CA LYS A 121 7.31 -15.46 4.71
C LYS A 121 8.06 -15.14 6.00
N LEU A 122 7.75 -14.03 6.64
CA LEU A 122 8.39 -13.62 7.89
C LEU A 122 8.08 -14.62 9.02
N MET A 123 6.80 -14.99 9.18
CA MET A 123 6.37 -16.00 10.15
C MET A 123 7.05 -17.35 9.92
N ARG A 124 7.13 -17.80 8.66
CA ARG A 124 7.76 -19.09 8.32
C ARG A 124 9.24 -19.13 8.69
N LEU A 125 9.96 -18.02 8.58
CA LEU A 125 11.37 -17.95 8.98
C LEU A 125 11.52 -18.05 10.50
N SER A 126 10.66 -17.36 11.25
CA SER A 126 10.71 -17.37 12.72
C SER A 126 10.26 -18.68 13.36
N HIS A 127 9.50 -19.52 12.67
CA HIS A 127 9.18 -20.88 13.14
C HIS A 127 10.30 -21.90 12.91
N LYS A 128 11.31 -21.58 12.09
CA LYS A 128 12.44 -22.47 11.79
C LYS A 128 13.68 -22.20 12.63
N SER A 129 13.72 -21.07 13.34
CA SER A 129 14.79 -20.67 14.27
C SER A 129 14.45 -21.08 15.69
#